data_AF-A0A916NEH0-F1
#
_entry.id   AF-A0A916NEH0-F1
#
_cell.length_a   1.000
_cell.length_b   1.000
_cell.length_c   1.000
_cell.angle_alpha   90.00
_cell.angle_beta   90.00
_cell.angle_gamma   90.00
#
_symmetry.space_group_name_H-M   'P 1'
#
loop_
_entity.id
_entity.type
_entity.pdbx_description
1 polymer ?
#
loop_
_entity_poly.entity_id
_entity_poly.type
_entity_poly.pdbx_seq_one_letter_code
_entity_poly.pdbx_strand_id
1 'polypeptide(L)' 'MNLQFLSNEKGKKTAVVIPIKDWEEIQEKLKLSDADFWEELPEHVKEGITRGQKQALAGETKSHDEVMAKFTKYL' A
#
# COMPACT_ATOMS: atom_id res chain seq x y z
N MET A 1 -22.78 -15.83 -8.64
CA MET A 1 -21.92 -15.74 -7.45
C MET A 1 -22.72 -16.15 -6.21
N ASN A 2 -22.46 -17.36 -5.69
CA ASN A 2 -23.00 -17.84 -4.42
C ASN A 2 -21.92 -17.65 -3.35
N LEU A 3 -22.18 -16.78 -2.38
CA LEU A 3 -21.25 -16.48 -1.29
C LEU A 3 -21.68 -17.24 -0.04
N GLN A 4 -20.81 -18.09 0.51
CA GLN A 4 -21.04 -18.72 1.80
C GLN A 4 -20.09 -18.12 2.83
N PHE A 5 -20.64 -17.68 3.95
CA PHE A 5 -19.87 -17.10 5.05
C PHE A 5 -19.70 -18.15 6.14
N LEU A 6 -18.46 -18.47 6.49
CA LEU A 6 -18.15 -19.25 7.67
C LEU A 6 -18.06 -18.29 8.86
N SER A 7 -18.91 -18.48 9.85
CA SER A 7 -18.89 -17.71 11.11
C SER A 7 -18.30 -18.57 12.22
N ASN A 8 -17.46 -17.97 13.07
CA ASN A 8 -16.99 -18.63 14.29
C ASN A 8 -18.10 -18.72 15.35
N GLU A 9 -17.85 -19.47 16.43
CA GLU A 9 -18.78 -19.64 17.56
C GLU A 9 -19.21 -18.33 18.24
N LYS A 10 -18.51 -17.21 17.97
CA LYS A 10 -18.83 -15.86 18.45
C LYS A 10 -19.60 -15.01 17.42
N GLY A 11 -20.11 -15.62 16.35
CA GLY A 11 -20.91 -14.94 15.34
C GLY A 11 -20.14 -13.96 14.44
N LYS A 12 -18.80 -13.96 14.49
CA LYS A 12 -17.98 -13.15 13.58
C LYS A 12 -17.71 -13.95 12.30
N LYS A 13 -17.96 -13.32 11.15
CA LYS A 13 -17.64 -13.87 9.82
C LYS A 13 -16.12 -13.97 9.69
N THR A 14 -15.59 -15.19 9.61
CA THR A 14 -14.14 -15.45 9.63
C THR A 14 -13.60 -15.79 8.24
N ALA A 15 -14.42 -16.39 7.37
CA ALA A 15 -14.02 -16.70 6.01
C ALA A 15 -15.21 -16.60 5.05
N VAL A 16 -14.91 -16.27 3.79
CA VAL A 16 -15.86 -16.26 2.68
C VAL A 16 -15.44 -17.35 1.72
N VAL A 17 -16.33 -18.30 1.46
CA VAL A 17 -16.15 -19.34 0.46
C VAL A 17 -16.77 -18.87 -0.83
N ILE A 18 -15.95 -18.84 -1.88
CA ILE A 18 -16.31 -18.42 -3.24
C ILE A 18 -15.93 -19.52 -4.23
N PRO A 19 -16.70 -19.72 -5.31
CA PRO A 19 -16.31 -20.63 -6.39
C PRO A 19 -14.96 -20.21 -7.00
N ILE A 20 -14.09 -21.17 -7.31
CA ILE A 20 -12.75 -20.91 -7.85
C ILE A 20 -12.80 -20.10 -9.15
N LYS A 21 -13.78 -20.37 -10.02
CA LYS A 21 -14.00 -19.63 -11.27
C LYS A 21 -14.34 -18.16 -11.03
N ASP A 22 -15.16 -17.89 -10.02
CA ASP A 22 -15.52 -16.51 -9.64
C ASP A 22 -14.30 -15.79 -9.01
N TRP A 23 -13.44 -16.52 -8.29
CA TRP A 23 -12.18 -15.99 -7.75
C TRP A 23 -11.18 -15.63 -8.85
N GLU A 24 -11.00 -16.51 -9.83
CA GLU A 24 -10.11 -16.27 -10.99
C GLU A 24 -10.55 -15.04 -11.80
N GLU A 25 -11.86 -14.88 -12.06
CA GLU A 25 -12.40 -13.68 -12.73
C GLU A 25 -12.18 -12.40 -11.90
N ILE A 26 -12.25 -12.48 -10.58
CA ILE A 26 -11.95 -11.35 -9.68
C ILE A 26 -10.45 -11.02 -9.72
N GLN A 27 -9.58 -12.02 -9.71
CA GLN A 27 -8.13 -11.84 -9.81
C GLN A 27 -7.73 -11.17 -11.12
N GLU A 28 -8.30 -11.61 -12.26
CA GLU A 28 -8.04 -11.01 -13.57
C GLU A 28 -8.54 -9.56 -13.64
N LYS A 29 -9.77 -9.28 -13.15
CA LYS A 29 -10.34 -7.92 -13.16
C LYS A 29 -9.56 -6.96 -12.27
N LEU A 30 -9.06 -7.44 -11.14
CA LEU A 30 -8.26 -6.64 -10.21
C LEU A 30 -6.79 -6.53 -10.63
N LYS A 31 -6.36 -7.21 -11.70
CA LYS A 31 -4.94 -7.33 -12.09
C LYS A 31 -4.05 -7.52 -10.86
N LEU A 32 -4.48 -8.40 -9.96
CA LEU A 32 -3.75 -8.74 -8.74
C LEU A 32 -2.43 -9.47 -9.04
N SER A 33 -2.06 -9.63 -10.32
CA SER A 33 -0.71 -9.93 -10.75
C SER A 33 0.20 -8.75 -10.42
N ASP A 34 0.79 -8.77 -9.24
CA ASP A 34 2.19 -8.39 -8.97
C ASP A 34 2.75 -7.21 -9.78
N ALA A 35 2.09 -6.06 -9.76
CA ALA A 35 2.77 -4.80 -10.11
C ALA A 35 3.30 -4.13 -8.84
N ASP A 36 3.81 -4.93 -7.89
CA ASP A 36 4.72 -4.41 -6.88
C ASP A 36 6.10 -4.28 -7.56
N PHE A 37 6.31 -3.16 -8.25
CA PHE A 37 7.57 -2.83 -8.91
C PHE A 37 8.69 -2.53 -7.90
N TRP A 38 8.46 -2.79 -6.61
CA TRP A 38 9.43 -2.63 -5.55
C TRP A 38 10.76 -3.30 -5.91
N GLU A 39 10.75 -4.52 -6.44
CA GLU A 39 11.98 -5.21 -6.81
C GLU A 39 12.71 -4.59 -8.01
N GLU A 40 12.00 -3.88 -8.89
CA GLU A 40 12.57 -3.16 -10.05
C GLU A 40 13.16 -1.79 -9.68
N LEU A 41 12.86 -1.27 -8.48
CA LEU A 41 13.38 0.01 -8.05
C LEU A 41 14.89 -0.03 -7.83
N PRO A 42 15.65 0.96 -8.31
CA PRO A 42 17.05 1.11 -7.95
C PRO A 42 17.25 1.24 -6.44
N GLU A 43 18.38 0.73 -5.93
CA GLU A 43 18.64 0.68 -4.48
C GLU A 43 18.55 2.06 -3.80
N HIS A 44 19.10 3.11 -4.44
CA HIS A 44 19.05 4.47 -3.91
C HIS A 44 17.60 5.00 -3.74
N VAL A 45 16.65 4.51 -4.55
CA VAL A 45 15.24 4.85 -4.44
C VAL A 45 14.62 4.13 -3.25
N LYS A 46 14.89 2.83 -3.08
CA LYS A 46 14.46 2.02 -1.92
C LYS A 46 14.97 2.62 -0.60
N GLU A 47 16.24 3.01 -0.57
CA GLU A 47 16.87 3.69 0.57
C GLU A 47 16.21 5.04 0.85
N GLY A 48 15.93 5.83 -0.19
CA GLY A 48 15.24 7.11 -0.08
C GLY A 48 13.85 6.98 0.53
N ILE A 49 13.08 5.98 0.09
CA ILE A 49 11.75 5.66 0.63
C ILE A 49 11.86 5.24 2.09
N THR A 50 12.77 4.31 2.41
CA THR A 50 13.00 3.83 3.78
C THR A 50 13.38 4.97 4.72
N ARG A 51 14.25 5.88 4.26
CA ARG A 51 14.62 7.08 5.02
C ARG A 51 13.42 7.98 5.25
N GLY A 52 12.64 8.28 4.21
CA GLY A 52 11.45 9.13 4.33
C GLY A 52 10.43 8.59 5.33
N GLN A 53 10.21 7.27 5.33
CA GLN A 53 9.33 6.61 6.31
C GLN A 53 9.85 6.76 7.74
N LYS A 54 11.15 6.55 7.97
CA LYS A 54 11.77 6.76 9.30
C LYS A 54 11.62 8.20 9.77
N GLN A 55 11.85 9.17 8.90
CA GLN A 55 11.72 10.60 9.21
C GLN A 55 10.28 10.98 9.56
N ALA A 56 9.30 10.48 8.80
CA ALA A 56 7.89 10.72 9.08
C ALA A 56 7.48 10.15 10.45
N LEU A 57 7.91 8.92 10.78
CA LEU A 57 7.64 8.31 12.08
C LEU A 57 8.32 9.04 13.25
N ALA A 58 9.50 9.60 13.02
CA ALA A 58 10.21 10.41 14.00
C ALA A 58 9.69 11.86 14.10
N GLY A 59 8.72 12.26 13.26
CA GLY A 59 8.21 13.63 13.21
C GLY A 59 9.18 14.63 12.58
N GLU A 60 10.22 14.17 11.86
CA GLU A 60 11.21 14.99 11.16
C GLU A 60 10.67 15.59 9.85
N THR A 61 9.43 16.07 9.89
CA THR A 61 8.79 16.76 8.76
C THR A 61 9.07 18.24 8.82
N LYS A 62 9.08 18.91 7.65
CA LYS A 62 9.13 20.37 7.56
C LYS A 62 7.85 20.90 6.96
N SER A 63 7.41 22.05 7.45
CA SER A 63 6.27 22.76 6.89
C SER A 63 6.59 23.32 5.52
N HIS A 64 5.54 23.61 4.75
CA HIS A 64 5.67 24.24 3.43
C HIS A 64 6.45 25.56 3.51
N ASP A 65 6.12 26.43 4.48
CA ASP A 65 6.75 27.74 4.64
C ASP A 65 8.24 27.63 4.95
N GLU A 66 8.65 26.69 5.82
CA GLU A 66 10.06 26.44 6.14
C GLU A 66 10.85 25.95 4.93
N VAL A 67 10.24 25.11 4.08
CA VAL A 67 10.87 24.64 2.84
C VAL A 67 11.03 25.81 1.88
N MET A 68 9.98 26.60 1.66
CA MET A 68 10.00 27.72 0.72
C MET A 68 10.99 28.82 1.13
N ALA A 69 11.09 29.12 2.43
CA ALA A 69 12.05 30.09 2.96
C ALA A 69 13.51 29.70 2.63
N LYS A 70 13.83 28.40 2.66
CA LYS A 70 15.18 27.89 2.32
C LYS A 70 15.51 28.08 0.85
N PHE A 71 14.53 27.97 -0.04
CA PHE A 71 14.73 28.03 -1.49
C PHE A 71 14.44 29.40 -2.11
N THR A 72 14.02 30.38 -1.32
CA THR A 72 13.75 31.76 -1.78
C THR A 72 14.96 32.38 -2.50
N LYS A 73 16.19 31.98 -2.16
CA LYS A 73 17.42 32.47 -2.83
C LYS A 73 17.56 32.03 -4.30
N TYR A 74 16.85 30.98 -4.72
CA TYR A 74 16.94 30.40 -6.06
C TYR A 74 15.71 30.69 -6.93
N LEU A 75 14.74 31.43 -6.39
CA LEU A 75 13.56 31.97 -7.08
C LEU A 75 13.83 33.43 -7.45
#